data_AF-A0A2D6LJ89-F1
#
_entry.id   AF-A0A2D6LJ89-F1
#
_cell.length_a   1.000
_cell.length_b   1.000
_cell.length_c   1.000
_cell.angle_alpha   90.00
_cell.angle_beta   90.00
_cell.angle_gamma   90.00
#
_symmetry.space_group_name_H-M   'P 1'
#
loop_
_entity.id
_entity.type
_entity.pdbx_description
1 polymer ?
#
loop_
_entity_poly.entity_id
_entity_poly.type
_entity_poly.pdbx_seq_one_letter_code
_entity_poly.pdbx_strand_id
1 'polypeptide(L)'
;MTRIADKTSEINEFLEQLKEIVPSDLDEYKSSIEKKAACERYVEKIVEAATDLAFLVIKSKKLRIPEDDVDAFNILLENKIISSSLAAKLKDAKGMKNIISHQYGKIDDEIVFESIEEELEKDVKEFLKAVSS
;
A
#
# COMPACT_ATOMS: atom_id res chain seq x y z
N MET A 1 12.90 -17.69 9.78
CA MET A 1 12.78 -16.77 8.64
C MET A 1 12.74 -15.35 9.18
N THR A 2 13.31 -14.39 8.46
CA THR A 2 13.36 -12.99 8.92
C THR A 2 11.96 -12.38 8.79
N ARG A 3 11.46 -11.69 9.83
CA ARG A 3 10.13 -11.05 9.81
C ARG A 3 9.86 -10.18 8.57
N ILE A 4 10.92 -9.62 7.97
CA ILE A 4 10.86 -8.85 6.71
C ILE A 4 10.47 -9.74 5.53
N ALA A 5 11.08 -10.92 5.38
CA ALA A 5 10.80 -11.83 4.27
C ALA A 5 9.36 -12.37 4.35
N ASP A 6 8.91 -12.72 5.55
CA ASP A 6 7.53 -13.18 5.78
C ASP A 6 6.53 -12.07 5.39
N LYS A 7 6.82 -10.82 5.74
CA LYS A 7 5.99 -9.66 5.41
C LYS A 7 5.98 -9.33 3.93
N THR A 8 7.14 -9.45 3.26
CA THR A 8 7.24 -9.33 1.80
C THR A 8 6.39 -10.39 1.09
N SER A 9 6.39 -11.63 1.56
CA SER A 9 5.54 -12.70 0.99
C SER A 9 4.06 -12.40 1.19
N GLU A 10 3.65 -11.97 2.39
CA GLU A 10 2.27 -11.57 2.70
C GLU A 10 1.78 -10.46 1.76
N ILE A 11 2.59 -9.43 1.51
CA ILE A 11 2.25 -8.34 0.58
C ILE A 11 2.06 -8.86 -0.85
N ASN A 12 2.93 -9.75 -1.32
CA ASN A 12 2.79 -10.33 -2.66
C ASN A 12 1.51 -11.16 -2.79
N GLU A 13 1.16 -11.94 -1.77
CA GLU A 13 -0.08 -12.73 -1.77
C GLU A 13 -1.32 -11.82 -1.83
N PHE A 14 -1.33 -10.71 -1.08
CA PHE A 14 -2.43 -9.75 -1.17
C PHE A 14 -2.53 -9.06 -2.53
N LEU A 15 -1.40 -8.77 -3.19
CA LEU A 15 -1.39 -8.21 -4.55
C LEU A 15 -1.96 -9.22 -5.56
N GLU A 16 -1.60 -10.50 -5.45
CA GLU A 16 -2.15 -11.55 -6.31
C GLU A 16 -3.66 -11.71 -6.09
N GLN A 17 -4.12 -11.76 -4.84
CA GLN A 17 -5.55 -11.87 -4.51
C GLN A 17 -6.34 -10.64 -4.96
N LEU A 18 -5.79 -9.43 -4.81
CA LEU A 18 -6.43 -8.21 -5.31
C LEU A 18 -6.64 -8.31 -6.82
N LYS A 19 -5.61 -8.74 -7.56
CA LYS A 19 -5.67 -8.88 -9.02
C LYS A 19 -6.75 -9.86 -9.51
N GLU A 20 -7.07 -10.90 -8.74
CA GLU A 20 -8.15 -11.84 -9.07
C GLU A 20 -9.55 -11.26 -8.85
N ILE A 21 -9.66 -10.25 -7.99
CA ILE A 21 -10.93 -9.65 -7.56
C ILE A 21 -11.25 -8.39 -8.37
N VAL A 22 -10.22 -7.64 -8.76
CA VAL A 22 -10.35 -6.39 -9.52
C VAL A 22 -11.14 -6.67 -10.80
N PRO A 23 -12.27 -5.98 -11.01
CA PRO A 23 -13.08 -6.12 -12.20
C PRO A 23 -12.37 -5.57 -13.44
N SER A 24 -12.85 -5.94 -14.63
CA SER A 24 -12.24 -5.52 -15.89
C SER A 24 -12.44 -4.04 -16.24
N ASP A 25 -13.43 -3.39 -15.62
CA ASP A 25 -13.80 -2.02 -15.91
C ASP A 25 -14.50 -1.35 -14.71
N LEU A 26 -14.55 -0.02 -14.78
CA LEU A 26 -15.10 0.84 -13.75
C LEU A 26 -16.61 0.66 -13.55
N ASP A 27 -17.36 0.30 -14.59
CA ASP A 27 -18.81 0.10 -14.48
C ASP A 27 -19.11 -1.17 -13.67
N GLU A 28 -18.35 -2.24 -13.87
CA GLU A 28 -18.43 -3.45 -13.04
C GLU A 28 -17.97 -3.17 -11.60
N TYR A 29 -16.93 -2.35 -11.40
CA TYR A 29 -16.50 -1.89 -10.07
C TYR A 29 -17.60 -1.13 -9.33
N LYS A 30 -18.26 -0.18 -10.00
CA LYS A 30 -19.33 0.65 -9.41
C LYS A 30 -20.62 -0.13 -9.15
N SER A 31 -20.94 -1.10 -10.01
CA SER A 31 -22.20 -1.86 -9.93
C SER A 31 -22.16 -3.02 -8.92
N SER A 32 -20.97 -3.53 -8.58
CA SER A 32 -20.81 -4.63 -7.64
C SER A 32 -20.30 -4.16 -6.27
N ILE A 33 -21.23 -4.01 -5.32
CA ILE A 33 -20.92 -3.67 -3.92
C ILE A 33 -19.91 -4.67 -3.32
N GLU A 34 -20.06 -5.95 -3.63
CA GLU A 34 -19.19 -7.02 -3.12
C GLU A 34 -17.76 -6.88 -3.67
N LYS A 35 -17.59 -6.70 -4.98
CA LYS A 35 -16.27 -6.52 -5.59
C LYS A 35 -15.59 -5.25 -5.11
N LYS A 36 -16.34 -4.14 -5.04
CA LYS A 36 -15.84 -2.87 -4.52
C LYS A 36 -15.32 -3.01 -3.10
N ALA A 37 -16.14 -3.54 -2.19
CA ALA A 37 -15.77 -3.75 -0.79
C ALA A 37 -14.56 -4.69 -0.65
N ALA A 38 -14.49 -5.74 -1.49
CA ALA A 38 -13.35 -6.64 -1.50
C ALA A 38 -12.07 -5.92 -1.95
N CYS A 39 -12.10 -5.19 -3.07
CA CYS A 39 -10.96 -4.43 -3.57
C CYS A 39 -10.46 -3.41 -2.54
N GLU A 40 -11.36 -2.57 -2.01
CA GLU A 40 -11.06 -1.60 -0.95
C GLU A 40 -10.38 -2.27 0.25
N ARG A 41 -10.91 -3.41 0.70
CA ARG A 41 -10.35 -4.16 1.82
C ARG A 41 -8.93 -4.67 1.53
N TYR A 42 -8.66 -5.11 0.30
CA TYR A 42 -7.34 -5.55 -0.09
C TYR A 42 -6.34 -4.39 -0.18
N VAL A 43 -6.76 -3.24 -0.70
CA VAL A 43 -5.96 -2.01 -0.67
C VAL A 43 -5.56 -1.66 0.75
N GLU A 44 -6.50 -1.68 1.69
CA GLU A 44 -6.22 -1.42 3.11
C GLU A 44 -5.15 -2.37 3.66
N LYS A 45 -5.29 -3.68 3.39
CA LYS A 45 -4.34 -4.70 3.83
C LYS A 45 -2.95 -4.49 3.24
N ILE A 46 -2.85 -4.19 1.94
CA ILE A 46 -1.58 -3.98 1.25
C ILE A 46 -0.85 -2.77 1.83
N VAL A 47 -1.55 -1.64 1.97
CA VAL A 47 -0.99 -0.39 2.51
C VAL A 47 -0.55 -0.58 3.97
N GLU A 48 -1.35 -1.28 4.77
CA GLU A 48 -1.00 -1.59 6.17
C GLU A 48 0.23 -2.50 6.26
N ALA A 49 0.27 -3.57 5.47
CA ALA A 49 1.42 -4.48 5.44
C ALA A 49 2.69 -3.79 4.93
N ALA A 50 2.58 -2.87 3.95
CA ALA A 50 3.71 -2.06 3.50
C ALA A 50 4.20 -1.09 4.59
N THR A 51 3.29 -0.51 5.37
CA THR A 51 3.64 0.34 6.52
C THR A 51 4.36 -0.48 7.59
N ASP A 52 3.83 -1.65 7.95
CA ASP A 52 4.47 -2.59 8.89
C ASP A 52 5.88 -2.99 8.43
N LEU A 53 6.04 -3.24 7.13
CA LEU A 53 7.34 -3.55 6.55
C LEU A 53 8.31 -2.38 6.70
N ALA A 54 7.86 -1.14 6.52
CA ALA A 54 8.68 0.04 6.81
C ALA A 54 9.15 0.05 8.27
N PHE A 55 8.25 -0.19 9.23
CA PHE A 55 8.62 -0.30 10.65
C PHE A 55 9.62 -1.43 10.93
N LEU A 56 9.45 -2.60 10.30
CA LEU A 56 10.38 -3.72 10.43
C LEU A 56 11.77 -3.37 9.91
N VAL A 57 11.86 -2.68 8.77
CA VAL A 57 13.13 -2.24 8.17
C VAL A 57 13.83 -1.21 9.06
N ILE A 58 13.09 -0.21 9.54
CA ILE A 58 13.57 0.82 10.47
C ILE A 58 14.16 0.16 11.73
N LYS A 59 13.42 -0.79 12.32
CA LYS A 59 13.87 -1.55 13.49
C LYS A 59 15.11 -2.39 13.18
N SER A 60 15.14 -3.08 12.04
CA SER A 60 16.26 -3.93 11.65
C SER A 60 17.54 -3.13 11.41
N LYS A 61 17.42 -1.91 10.90
CA LYS A 61 18.54 -0.99 10.65
C LYS A 61 18.87 -0.09 11.87
N LYS A 62 18.14 -0.24 12.99
CA LYS A 62 18.30 0.54 14.23
C LYS A 62 18.22 2.05 14.00
N LEU A 63 17.30 2.48 13.14
CA LEU A 63 17.05 3.89 12.86
C LEU A 63 16.21 4.53 13.98
N ARG A 64 15.93 5.83 13.87
CA ARG A 64 15.06 6.53 14.83
C ARG A 64 13.66 5.92 14.86
N ILE A 65 12.99 6.03 16.01
CA ILE A 65 11.62 5.54 16.19
C ILE A 65 10.69 6.49 15.42
N PRO A 66 9.79 5.99 14.55
CA PRO A 66 8.81 6.83 13.87
C PRO A 66 7.76 7.35 14.85
N GLU A 67 7.33 8.59 14.67
CA GLU A 67 6.24 9.19 15.46
C GLU A 67 4.87 8.71 14.98
N ASP A 68 4.74 8.47 13.68
CA ASP A 68 3.54 7.94 13.03
C ASP A 68 3.90 7.13 11.75
N ASP A 69 2.86 6.65 11.05
CA ASP A 69 3.00 5.86 9.83
C ASP A 69 3.65 6.64 8.68
N VAL A 70 3.36 7.95 8.56
CA VAL A 70 3.92 8.82 7.51
C VAL A 70 5.40 9.06 7.76
N ASP A 71 5.77 9.22 9.03
CA ASP A 71 7.13 9.39 9.49
C ASP A 71 7.98 8.14 9.26
N ALA A 72 7.39 6.94 9.26
CA ALA A 72 8.10 5.73 8.86
C ALA A 72 8.66 5.86 7.44
N PHE A 73 7.88 6.37 6.48
CA PHE A 73 8.37 6.61 5.11
C PHE A 73 9.40 7.75 5.04
N ASN A 74 9.26 8.80 5.87
CA ASN A 74 10.29 9.85 5.98
C ASN A 74 11.63 9.29 6.41
N ILE A 75 11.65 8.44 7.44
CA ILE A 75 12.88 7.84 7.96
C ILE A 75 13.58 7.00 6.88
N LEU A 76 12.81 6.23 6.10
CA LEU A 76 13.38 5.46 5.00
C LEU A 76 13.99 6.35 3.91
N LEU A 77 13.34 7.47 3.60
CA LEU A 77 13.86 8.47 2.65
C LEU A 77 15.13 9.16 3.17
N GLU A 78 15.12 9.64 4.42
CA GLU A 78 16.27 10.26 5.09
C GLU A 78 17.52 9.38 5.04
N ASN A 79 17.31 8.05 5.16
CA ASN A 79 18.36 7.05 5.13
C ASN A 79 18.64 6.49 3.72
N LYS A 80 18.07 7.10 2.66
CA LYS A 80 18.25 6.73 1.26
C LYS A 80 17.89 5.28 0.93
N ILE A 81 16.98 4.69 1.71
CA ILE A 81 16.46 3.34 1.46
C ILE A 81 15.43 3.37 0.34
N ILE A 82 14.63 4.43 0.29
CA ILE A 82 13.66 4.70 -0.78
C ILE A 82 13.92 6.07 -1.41
N SER A 83 13.46 6.24 -2.65
CA SER A 83 13.53 7.51 -3.37
C SER A 83 12.49 8.50 -2.83
N SER A 84 12.68 9.80 -3.09
CA SER A 84 11.70 10.83 -2.71
C SER A 84 10.36 10.63 -3.41
N SER A 85 10.38 10.19 -4.68
CA SER A 85 9.17 9.88 -5.44
C SER A 85 8.41 8.70 -4.82
N LEU A 86 9.12 7.63 -4.46
CA LEU A 86 8.50 6.47 -3.83
C LEU A 86 7.94 6.80 -2.44
N ALA A 87 8.66 7.60 -1.66
CA ALA A 87 8.19 8.06 -0.36
C ALA A 87 6.89 8.88 -0.46
N ALA A 88 6.75 9.73 -1.48
CA ALA A 88 5.51 10.49 -1.73
C ALA A 88 4.36 9.53 -2.06
N LYS A 89 4.56 8.63 -3.03
CA LYS A 89 3.59 7.64 -3.46
C LYS A 89 3.07 6.74 -2.32
N LEU A 90 3.96 6.24 -1.46
CA LEU A 90 3.56 5.41 -0.33
C LEU A 90 2.73 6.19 0.71
N LYS A 91 2.99 7.49 0.88
CA LYS A 91 2.16 8.37 1.72
C LYS A 91 0.82 8.66 1.08
N ASP A 92 0.77 8.84 -0.24
CA ASP A 92 -0.47 9.04 -0.98
C ASP A 92 -1.36 7.79 -0.90
N ALA A 93 -0.79 6.59 -1.07
CA ALA A 93 -1.49 5.33 -0.85
C ALA A 93 -2.04 5.19 0.58
N LYS A 94 -1.31 5.68 1.59
CA LYS A 94 -1.78 5.77 2.97
C LYS A 94 -2.94 6.77 3.13
N GLY A 95 -2.87 7.91 2.47
CA GLY A 95 -3.95 8.90 2.40
C GLY A 95 -5.21 8.31 1.76
N MET A 96 -5.05 7.58 0.66
CA MET A 96 -6.13 6.87 -0.02
C MET A 96 -6.82 5.87 0.92
N LYS A 97 -6.06 5.06 1.68
CA LYS A 97 -6.63 4.17 2.72
C LYS A 97 -7.54 4.95 3.69
N ASN A 98 -7.09 6.11 4.16
CA ASN A 98 -7.85 6.91 5.12
C ASN A 98 -9.15 7.46 4.51
N ILE A 99 -9.13 7.82 3.23
CA ILE A 99 -10.30 8.28 2.47
C ILE A 99 -11.30 7.14 2.30
N ILE A 100 -10.85 5.96 1.86
CA ILE A 100 -11.67 4.75 1.70
C ILE A 100 -12.39 4.42 3.03
N SER A 101 -11.66 4.43 4.14
CA SER A 101 -12.18 4.05 5.45
C SER A 101 -13.18 5.08 6.04
N HIS A 102 -13.01 6.38 5.77
CA HIS A 102 -13.81 7.44 6.41
C HIS A 102 -14.93 8.02 5.54
N GLN A 103 -14.89 7.86 4.21
CA GLN A 103 -15.77 8.61 3.29
C GLN A 103 -16.65 7.75 2.38
N TYR A 104 -17.26 6.69 2.92
CA TYR A 104 -18.22 5.79 2.23
C TYR A 104 -19.37 6.46 1.41
N GLY A 105 -19.50 7.80 1.39
CA GLY A 105 -20.51 8.53 0.63
C GLY A 105 -20.02 9.62 -0.36
N LYS A 106 -18.71 9.85 -0.51
CA LYS A 106 -18.16 10.90 -1.42
C LYS A 106 -16.86 10.52 -2.14
N ILE A 107 -16.50 9.24 -2.09
CA ILE A 107 -15.32 8.75 -2.81
C ILE A 107 -15.60 8.81 -4.32
N ASP A 108 -14.63 9.31 -5.07
CA ASP A 108 -14.63 9.18 -6.52
C ASP A 108 -14.13 7.77 -6.86
N ASP A 109 -15.07 6.88 -7.13
CA ASP A 109 -14.81 5.47 -7.46
C ASP A 109 -13.85 5.34 -8.65
N GLU A 110 -13.80 6.35 -9.52
CA GLU A 110 -12.86 6.41 -10.64
C GLU A 110 -11.41 6.53 -10.16
N ILE A 111 -11.14 7.44 -9.21
CA ILE A 111 -9.79 7.62 -8.64
C ILE A 111 -9.34 6.36 -7.90
N VAL A 112 -10.22 5.74 -7.11
CA VAL A 112 -9.86 4.53 -6.37
C VAL A 112 -9.59 3.36 -7.32
N PHE A 113 -10.40 3.19 -8.35
CA PHE A 113 -10.20 2.14 -9.34
C PHE A 113 -8.91 2.34 -10.13
N GLU A 114 -8.64 3.56 -10.60
CA GLU A 114 -7.39 3.91 -11.31
C GLU A 114 -6.15 3.66 -10.44
N SER A 115 -6.16 4.10 -9.19
CA SER A 115 -5.04 3.84 -8.27
C SER A 115 -4.86 2.34 -7.98
N ILE A 116 -5.93 1.54 -7.96
CA ILE A 116 -5.85 0.08 -7.79
C ILE A 116 -5.23 -0.57 -9.04
N GLU A 117 -5.66 -0.16 -10.23
CA GLU A 117 -5.24 -0.78 -11.49
C GLU A 117 -3.80 -0.40 -11.89
N GLU A 118 -3.41 0.86 -11.71
CA GLU A 118 -2.18 1.39 -12.31
C GLU A 118 -1.05 1.68 -11.29
N GLU A 119 -1.39 2.09 -10.07
CA GLU A 119 -0.42 2.73 -9.17
C GLU A 119 0.00 1.83 -8.00
N LEU A 120 -0.96 1.25 -7.28
CA LEU A 120 -0.71 0.55 -6.01
C LEU A 120 0.25 -0.63 -6.18
N GLU A 121 0.00 -1.51 -7.14
CA GLU A 121 0.85 -2.69 -7.36
C GLU A 121 2.29 -2.27 -7.71
N LYS A 122 2.43 -1.29 -8.59
CA LYS A 122 3.72 -0.80 -9.07
C LYS A 122 4.54 -0.19 -7.94
N ASP A 123 3.92 0.68 -7.15
CA ASP A 123 4.59 1.41 -6.08
C ASP A 123 4.98 0.48 -4.93
N VAL A 124 4.09 -0.44 -4.56
CA VAL A 124 4.39 -1.45 -3.54
C VAL A 124 5.50 -2.38 -4.01
N LYS A 125 5.50 -2.84 -5.27
CA LYS A 125 6.60 -3.66 -5.80
C LYS A 125 7.93 -2.91 -5.86
N GLU A 126 7.93 -1.61 -6.16
CA GLU A 126 9.13 -0.78 -6.08
C GLU A 126 9.65 -0.73 -4.64
N PHE A 127 8.74 -0.56 -3.67
CA PHE A 127 9.08 -0.59 -2.25
C PHE A 127 9.68 -1.93 -1.80
N LEU A 128 9.07 -3.06 -2.18
CA LEU A 128 9.59 -4.39 -1.85
C LEU A 128 11.02 -4.59 -2.36
N LYS A 129 11.33 -4.12 -3.57
CA LYS A 129 12.69 -4.19 -4.14
C LYS A 129 13.67 -3.32 -3.36
N ALA A 130 13.26 -2.12 -2.99
CA ALA A 130 14.09 -1.16 -2.26
C ALA A 130 14.50 -1.67 -0.87
N VAL A 131 13.62 -2.38 -0.17
CA VAL A 131 13.88 -2.90 1.19
C VAL A 131 14.52 -4.28 1.23
N SER A 132 14.48 -5.03 0.13
CA SER A 132 15.12 -6.35 -0.01
C SER A 132 16.59 -6.26 -0.47
N SER A 133 17.06 -5.04 -0.78
CA SER A 133 18.43 -4.76 -1.24
C SER A 133 19.43 -4.54 -0.10
#